data_AF-A0A4Q2QU97-F1
#
_entry.id   AF-A0A4Q2QU97-F1
#
_cell.length_a   1.000
_cell.length_b   1.000
_cell.length_c   1.000
_cell.angle_alpha   90.00
_cell.angle_beta   90.00
_cell.angle_gamma   90.00
#
_symmetry.space_group_name_H-M   'P 1'
#
loop_
_entity.id
_entity.type
_entity.pdbx_description
1 polymer ?
#
loop_
_entity_poly.entity_id
_entity_poly.type
_entity_poly.pdbx_seq_one_letter_code
_entity_poly.pdbx_strand_id
1 'polypeptide(L)' 'MKRQLAEKSGREGERRAAFWLRAKGWRILGERVKTPRGEIDLVARRGSVVAFVEVKWRRRQQDLDLA' A
#
# COMPACT_ATOMS: atom_id res chain seq x y z
N MET A 1 -21.81 7.18 0.44
CA MET A 1 -21.23 7.40 -0.91
C MET A 1 -19.73 7.79 -0.93
N LYS A 2 -19.17 8.50 0.07
CA LYS A 2 -17.72 8.86 0.10
C LYS A 2 -16.73 7.69 0.29
N ARG A 3 -17.14 6.62 1.00
CA ARG A 3 -16.26 5.50 1.38
C ARG A 3 -15.93 4.54 0.22
N GLN A 4 -16.92 4.21 -0.63
CA GLN A 4 -16.73 3.30 -1.77
C GLN A 4 -15.85 3.88 -2.89
N LEU A 5 -15.85 5.20 -3.08
CA LEU A 5 -14.94 5.88 -4.01
C LEU A 5 -13.51 5.93 -3.47
N ALA A 6 -13.33 6.08 -2.16
CA ALA A 6 -12.03 5.98 -1.50
C ALA A 6 -11.43 4.57 -1.67
N GLU A 7 -12.24 3.52 -1.54
CA GLU A 7 -11.79 2.13 -1.71
C GLU A 7 -11.35 1.80 -3.14
N LYS A 8 -12.04 2.29 -4.18
CA LYS A 8 -11.60 2.11 -5.58
C LYS A 8 -10.28 2.85 -5.85
N SER A 9 -10.13 4.04 -5.30
CA SER A 9 -8.93 4.87 -5.45
C SER A 9 -7.72 4.27 -4.72
N GLY A 10 -7.94 3.69 -3.53
CA GLY A 10 -6.92 3.01 -2.74
C GLY A 10 -6.29 1.82 -3.49
N ARG A 11 -7.13 1.01 -4.16
CA ARG A 11 -6.67 -0.15 -4.94
C ARG A 11 -5.72 0.20 -6.08
N GLU A 12 -5.94 1.32 -6.76
CA GLU A 12 -4.98 1.77 -7.78
C GLU A 12 -3.68 2.27 -7.14
N GLY A 13 -3.76 2.91 -5.97
CA GLY A 13 -2.60 3.30 -5.17
C GLY A 13 -1.75 2.10 -4.77
N GLU A 14 -2.37 1.05 -4.22
CA GLU A 14 -1.71 -0.20 -3.83
C GLU A 14 -1.00 -0.85 -5.02
N ARG A 15 -1.67 -0.97 -6.17
CA ARG A 15 -1.09 -1.54 -7.39
C ARG A 15 0.11 -0.73 -7.89
N ARG A 16 0.01 0.61 -7.89
CA ARG A 16 1.12 1.50 -8.28
C ARG A 16 2.30 1.38 -7.31
N ALA A 17 2.03 1.31 -6.01
CA ALA A 17 3.04 1.10 -4.99
C ALA A 17 3.75 -0.26 -5.17
N ALA A 18 2.98 -1.34 -5.39
CA ALA A 18 3.53 -2.66 -5.65
C ALA A 18 4.40 -2.69 -6.92
N PHE A 19 3.94 -2.06 -8.01
CA PHE A 19 4.72 -1.96 -9.24
C PHE A 19 6.02 -1.17 -9.03
N TRP A 20 5.96 -0.03 -8.34
CA TRP A 20 7.13 0.78 -8.03
C TRP A 20 8.13 0.01 -7.16
N LEU A 21 7.67 -0.72 -6.14
CA LEU A 21 8.51 -1.57 -5.31
C LEU A 21 9.18 -2.68 -6.12
N ARG A 22 8.44 -3.36 -7.00
CA ARG A 22 9.01 -4.36 -7.94
C ARG A 22 10.11 -3.74 -8.81
N ALA A 23 9.86 -2.57 -9.39
CA ALA A 23 10.85 -1.85 -10.20
C ALA A 23 12.10 -1.44 -9.40
N LYS A 24 11.98 -1.24 -8.08
CA LYS A 24 13.10 -0.96 -7.16
C LYS A 24 13.80 -2.21 -6.62
N GLY A 25 13.52 -3.38 -7.20
CA GLY A 25 14.15 -4.65 -6.85
C GLY A 25 13.58 -5.33 -5.60
N TRP A 26 12.39 -4.93 -5.17
CA TRP A 26 11.67 -5.61 -4.09
C TRP A 26 10.82 -6.75 -4.64
N ARG A 27 10.77 -7.86 -3.90
CA ARG A 27 9.83 -8.95 -4.12
C ARG A 27 8.59 -8.72 -3.26
N ILE A 28 7.42 -8.58 -3.86
CA ILE A 28 6.15 -8.55 -3.14
C ILE A 28 5.86 -9.96 -2.63
N LEU A 29 5.70 -10.11 -1.32
CA LEU A 29 5.37 -11.36 -0.63
C LEU A 29 3.87 -11.51 -0.39
N GLY A 30 3.15 -10.40 -0.25
CA GLY A 30 1.71 -10.38 -0.06
C GLY A 30 1.13 -9.00 -0.35
N GLU A 31 -0.12 -9.01 -0.84
CA GLU A 31 -0.93 -7.81 -1.05
C GLU A 31 -2.22 -8.00 -0.23
N ARG A 32 -2.64 -6.99 0.53
CA ARG A 32 -3.83 -6.98 1.39
C ARG A 32 -3.88 -8.14 2.38
N VAL A 33 -2.80 -8.29 3.13
CA VAL A 33 -2.61 -9.39 4.08
C VAL A 33 -3.48 -9.14 5.30
N LYS A 34 -4.50 -9.98 5.49
CA LYS A 34 -5.36 -9.95 6.67
C LYS A 34 -4.68 -10.65 7.84
N THR A 35 -4.67 -9.99 8.99
CA THR A 35 -4.18 -10.53 10.26
C THR A 35 -5.28 -10.44 11.31
N PRO A 36 -5.19 -11.20 12.43
CA PRO A 36 -6.15 -11.09 13.52
C PRO A 36 -6.26 -9.68 14.15
N ARG A 37 -5.26 -8.81 13.93
CA ARG A 37 -5.19 -7.46 14.50
C ARG A 37 -5.39 -6.33 13.50
N GLY A 38 -5.55 -6.62 12.20
CA GLY A 38 -5.67 -5.60 11.15
C GLY A 38 -5.30 -6.11 9.76
N GLU A 39 -5.31 -5.22 8.78
CA GLU A 39 -4.89 -5.48 7.39
C GLU A 39 -3.55 -4.78 7.13
N ILE A 40 -2.68 -5.41 6.35
CA ILE A 40 -1.43 -4.82 5.87
C ILE A 40 -1.54 -4.71 4.35
N ASP A 41 -1.38 -3.51 3.81
CA ASP A 41 -1.56 -3.28 2.37
C ASP A 41 -0.56 -4.08 1.53
N LEU A 42 0.74 -3.98 1.83
CA LEU A 42 1.78 -4.71 1.11
C LEU A 42 2.86 -5.25 2.07
N VAL A 43 3.32 -6.47 1.79
CA VAL A 43 4.52 -7.04 2.41
C VAL A 43 5.56 -7.25 1.31
N ALA A 44 6.74 -6.67 1.47
CA ALA A 44 7.80 -6.71 0.47
C ALA A 44 9.13 -7.15 1.07
N ARG A 45 9.98 -7.78 0.27
CA ARG A 45 11.31 -8.25 0.69
C ARG A 45 12.40 -7.84 -0.28
N ARG A 46 13.56 -7.45 0.25
CA ARG A 46 14.79 -7.24 -0.51
C ARG A 46 15.99 -7.77 0.27
N GLY A 47 16.60 -8.84 -0.21
CA GLY A 47 17.67 -9.55 0.52
C GLY A 47 17.16 -10.12 1.85
N SER A 48 17.75 -9.68 2.96
CA SER A 48 17.36 -10.04 4.33
C SER A 48 16.31 -9.09 4.94
N VAL A 49 15.96 -8.00 4.25
CA VAL A 49 14.99 -7.02 4.76
C VAL A 49 13.58 -7.38 4.35
N VAL A 50 12.66 -7.39 5.31
CA VAL A 50 11.21 -7.46 5.09
C VAL A 50 10.58 -6.13 5.52
N ALA A 51 9.80 -5.54 4.63
CA ALA A 51 9.09 -4.29 4.84
C ALA A 51 7.57 -4.54 4.85
N PHE A 52 6.90 -4.01 5.86
CA PHE A 52 5.45 -3.88 5.93
C PHE A 52 5.10 -2.46 5.51
N VAL A 53 4.31 -2.33 4.45
CA VAL A 53 4.09 -1.05 3.76
C VAL A 53 2.62 -0.72 3.81
N GLU A 54 2.29 0.42 4.40
CA GLU A 54 0.96 1.04 4.39
C GLU A 54 0.89 2.07 3.25
N VAL A 55 -0.11 1.97 2.38
CA VAL A 55 -0.24 2.79 1.18
C VAL A 55 -1.25 3.90 1.40
N LYS A 56 -0.77 5.12 1.62
CA LYS A 56 -1.62 6.32 1.69
C LYS A 56 -1.77 6.98 0.32
N TRP A 57 -2.90 6.76 -0.34
CA TRP A 57 -3.23 7.43 -1.61
C TRP A 57 -4.06 8.69 -1.38
N ARG A 58 -3.54 9.86 -1.78
CA ARG A 58 -4.25 11.14 -1.72
C ARG A 58 -4.16 11.84 -3.09
N ARG A 59 -5.23 12.57 -3.48
CA ARG A 59 -5.24 13.34 -4.74
C ARG A 59 -4.41 14.62 -4.65
N ARG A 60 -4.25 15.19 -3.46
CA ARG A 60 -3.42 16.38 -3.21
C ARG A 60 -2.46 16.09 -2.07
N GLN A 61 -1.27 16.65 -2.17
CA GLN A 61 -0.22 16.48 -1.17
C GLN A 61 -0.63 17.03 0.21
N GLN A 62 -1.37 18.14 0.25
CA GLN A 62 -1.90 18.76 1.48
C GLN A 62 -2.81 17.84 2.29
N ASP A 63 -3.37 16.80 1.67
CA ASP A 63 -4.23 15.84 2.37
C ASP A 63 -3.41 14.74 3.09
N LEU A 64 -2.08 14.73 3.00
CA LEU A 64 -1.21 13.75 3.68
C LEU A 64 -0.97 14.10 5.16
N ASP A 65 -0.92 15.39 5.50
CA ASP A 65 -0.50 15.90 6.81
C ASP A 65 -1.64 15.95 7.86
N LEU A 66 -2.86 15.54 7.48
CA LEU A 66 -4.07 15.59 8.32
C LEU A 66 -4.49 14.20 8.84
N ALA A 67 -3.56 13.42 9.39
CA ALA A 67 -3.83 12.10 9.94
C ALA A 67 -3.69 12.06 11.46
#